data_AF-A0A2V6L0P9-F1
#
_entry.id   AF-A0A2V6L0P9-F1
#
_cell.length_a   1.000
_cell.length_b   1.000
_cell.length_c   1.000
_cell.angle_alpha   90.00
_cell.angle_beta   90.00
_cell.angle_gamma   90.00
#
_symmetry.space_group_name_H-M   'P 1'
#
loop_
_entity.id
_entity.type
_entity.pdbx_description
1 polymer ?
#
loop_
_entity_poly.entity_id
_entity_poly.type
_entity_poly.pdbx_seq_one_letter_code
_entity_poly.pdbx_strand_id
1 'polypeptide(L)'
;MKANRLQIKICGITNLEDAKACVELGADMIGLNFYPQSPRYIEPEIARQVVETISRSAYAVGVFVDASAEEIRNAAKRAGIKSVQLHADFSPDTCRELAG
;
A
#
# COMPACT_ATOMS: atom_id res chain seq x y z
N MET A 1 -6.37 -20.72 -3.93
CA MET A 1 -7.24 -19.52 -3.98
C MET A 1 -8.44 -19.78 -3.06
N LYS A 2 -8.60 -19.04 -1.95
CA LYS A 2 -9.80 -19.16 -1.10
C LYS A 2 -10.84 -18.15 -1.58
N ALA A 3 -11.49 -18.45 -2.70
CA ALA A 3 -12.53 -17.60 -3.28
C ALA A 3 -13.87 -17.84 -2.55
N ASN A 4 -14.10 -17.11 -1.45
CA ASN A 4 -15.41 -16.66 -0.92
C ASN A 4 -15.35 -16.02 0.50
N ARG A 5 -14.18 -15.65 1.00
CA ARG A 5 -14.04 -15.03 2.33
C ARG A 5 -13.92 -13.51 2.19
N LEU A 6 -14.57 -12.77 3.09
CA LEU A 6 -14.41 -11.32 3.26
C LEU A 6 -12.93 -10.97 3.39
N GLN A 7 -12.46 -10.07 2.52
CA GLN A 7 -11.10 -9.54 2.60
C GLN A 7 -11.06 -8.27 3.46
N ILE A 8 -10.07 -8.18 4.33
CA ILE A 8 -9.89 -7.08 5.27
C ILE A 8 -8.60 -6.34 4.95
N LYS A 9 -8.70 -5.02 4.74
CA LYS A 9 -7.56 -4.11 4.60
C LYS A 9 -7.47 -3.19 5.81
N ILE A 10 -6.33 -3.17 6.49
CA ILE A 10 -6.03 -2.18 7.54
C ILE A 10 -5.11 -1.11 6.94
N CYS A 11 -5.51 0.16 7.02
CA CYS A 11 -4.87 1.25 6.28
C CYS A 11 -4.18 2.26 7.20
N GLY A 12 -3.10 2.87 6.73
CA GLY A 12 -2.36 3.90 7.48
C GLY A 12 -1.41 3.31 8.51
N ILE A 13 -0.85 2.13 8.23
CA ILE A 13 0.20 1.50 9.02
C ILE A 13 1.51 2.26 8.78
N THR A 14 2.20 2.59 9.87
CA THR A 14 3.42 3.43 9.84
C THR A 14 4.67 2.72 10.36
N ASN A 15 4.53 1.54 10.95
CA ASN A 15 5.62 0.76 11.53
C ASN A 15 5.45 -0.74 11.29
N LEU A 16 6.50 -1.50 11.62
CA LEU A 16 6.58 -2.93 11.35
C LEU A 16 5.75 -3.76 12.34
N GLU A 17 5.76 -3.36 13.61
CA GLU A 17 5.07 -4.04 14.71
C GLU A 17 3.56 -4.11 14.45
N ASP A 18 2.95 -2.99 14.09
CA ASP A 18 1.52 -2.91 13.78
C ASP A 18 1.18 -3.70 12.52
N ALA A 19 2.04 -3.68 11.50
CA ALA A 19 1.85 -4.47 10.29
C ALA A 19 1.80 -5.97 10.61
N LYS A 20 2.75 -6.46 11.42
CA LYS A 20 2.79 -7.86 11.86
C LYS A 20 1.54 -8.21 12.65
N ALA A 21 1.18 -7.38 13.63
CA ALA A 21 0.00 -7.62 14.46
C ALA A 21 -1.28 -7.69 13.62
N CYS A 22 -1.47 -6.79 12.65
CA CYS A 22 -2.63 -6.83 11.75
C CYS A 22 -2.70 -8.15 10.95
N VAL A 23 -1.56 -8.60 10.43
CA VAL A 23 -1.46 -9.83 9.64
C VAL A 23 -1.71 -11.07 10.50
N GLU A 24 -1.17 -11.10 11.72
CA GLU A 24 -1.41 -12.18 12.70
C GLU A 24 -2.89 -12.26 13.10
N LEU A 25 -3.58 -11.12 13.17
CA LEU A 25 -5.03 -11.04 13.41
C LEU A 25 -5.87 -11.33 12.16
N GLY A 26 -5.23 -11.60 11.02
CA GLY A 26 -5.89 -12.08 9.81
C GLY A 26 -6.28 -11.00 8.79
N ALA A 27 -5.64 -9.83 8.82
CA ALA A 27 -5.75 -8.85 7.74
C ALA A 27 -5.16 -9.41 6.44
N ASP A 28 -5.91 -9.27 5.34
CA ASP A 28 -5.48 -9.72 4.01
C ASP A 28 -4.61 -8.67 3.32
N MET A 29 -4.71 -7.40 3.73
CA MET A 29 -3.99 -6.28 3.12
C MET A 29 -3.58 -5.22 4.14
N ILE A 30 -2.42 -4.61 3.88
CA ILE A 30 -1.86 -3.49 4.65
C ILE A 30 -1.75 -2.26 3.75
N GLY A 31 -2.34 -1.14 4.17
CA GLY A 31 -2.28 0.13 3.47
C GLY A 31 -1.15 1.03 3.99
N LEU A 32 -0.25 1.43 3.10
CA LEU A 32 0.92 2.25 3.37
C LEU A 32 0.74 3.60 2.68
N ASN A 33 0.73 4.70 3.44
CA ASN A 33 0.37 6.02 2.91
C ASN A 33 1.61 6.82 2.52
N PHE A 34 1.72 7.17 1.24
CA PHE A 34 2.85 7.90 0.67
C PHE A 34 2.57 9.41 0.51
N TYR A 35 1.47 9.93 1.07
CA TYR A 35 1.17 11.36 1.06
C TYR A 35 1.84 12.07 2.24
N PRO A 36 2.85 12.95 2.03
CA PRO A 36 3.66 13.51 3.11
C PRO A 36 2.88 14.36 4.12
N GLN A 37 1.74 14.95 3.73
CA GLN A 37 0.92 15.76 4.66
C GLN A 37 -0.02 14.90 5.53
N SER A 38 -0.05 13.59 5.31
CA SER A 38 -0.84 12.68 6.15
C SER A 38 -0.13 12.43 7.48
N PRO A 39 -0.83 12.44 8.64
CA PRO A 39 -0.25 12.02 9.91
C PRO A 39 0.11 10.53 9.93
N ARG A 40 -0.31 9.78 8.91
CA ARG A 40 -0.03 8.35 8.71
C ARG A 40 0.96 8.11 7.56
N TYR A 41 1.68 9.16 7.14
CA TYR A 41 2.74 9.04 6.15
C TYR A 41 3.80 8.03 6.61
N ILE A 42 4.30 7.22 5.67
CA ILE A 42 5.38 6.26 5.91
C ILE A 42 6.49 6.48 4.89
N GLU A 43 7.73 6.50 5.38
CA GLU A 43 8.90 6.61 4.50
C GLU A 43 9.06 5.36 3.62
N PRO A 44 9.50 5.50 2.35
CA PRO A 44 9.65 4.37 1.44
C PRO A 44 10.53 3.22 1.95
N GLU A 45 11.58 3.55 2.71
CA GLU A 45 12.50 2.57 3.30
C GLU A 45 11.81 1.74 4.39
N ILE A 46 10.97 2.37 5.23
CA ILE A 46 10.18 1.66 6.26
C ILE A 46 9.08 0.84 5.58
N ALA A 47 8.41 1.43 4.58
CA ALA A 47 7.41 0.73 3.78
C ALA A 47 7.99 -0.55 3.14
N ARG A 48 9.23 -0.49 2.64
CA ARG A 48 9.93 -1.66 2.09
C ARG A 48 10.09 -2.77 3.12
N GLN A 49 10.52 -2.45 4.34
CA GLN A 49 10.67 -3.42 5.43
C GLN A 49 9.32 -4.08 5.81
N VAL A 50 8.24 -3.28 5.84
CA VAL A 50 6.89 -3.78 6.06
C VAL A 50 6.50 -4.76 4.95
N VAL A 51 6.67 -4.37 3.68
CA VAL A 51 6.33 -5.22 2.53
C VAL A 51 7.08 -6.54 2.56
N GLU A 52 8.39 -6.52 2.80
CA GLU A 52 9.19 -7.75 2.89
C GLU A 52 8.67 -8.70 3.97
N THR A 53 8.36 -8.15 5.14
CA THR A 53 7.91 -8.91 6.29
C THR A 53 6.57 -9.58 6.07
N ILE A 54 5.59 -8.86 5.50
CA ILE A 54 4.22 -9.38 5.35
C ILE A 54 4.00 -10.18 4.07
N SER A 55 4.94 -10.16 3.12
CA SER A 55 4.78 -10.66 1.75
C SER A 55 4.28 -12.10 1.59
N ARG A 56 4.47 -12.94 2.61
CA ARG A 56 4.00 -14.34 2.61
C ARG A 56 2.54 -14.50 3.06
N SER A 57 1.98 -13.50 3.72
CA SER A 57 0.72 -13.61 4.45
C SER A 57 -0.34 -12.58 4.03
N ALA A 58 0.08 -11.41 3.55
CA ALA A 58 -0.82 -10.32 3.16
C ALA A 58 -0.25 -9.48 2.01
N TYR A 59 -1.10 -8.70 1.36
CA TYR A 59 -0.69 -7.77 0.30
C TYR A 59 -0.43 -6.37 0.86
N ALA A 60 0.59 -5.69 0.35
CA ALA A 60 0.80 -4.26 0.60
C ALA A 60 0.10 -3.42 -0.48
N VAL A 61 -0.55 -2.33 -0.07
CA VAL A 61 -1.21 -1.37 -0.94
C VAL A 61 -0.67 0.03 -0.66
N GLY A 62 -0.07 0.67 -1.66
CA GLY A 62 0.40 2.05 -1.55
C GLY A 62 -0.73 3.05 -1.78
N VAL A 63 -0.95 3.99 -0.85
CA VAL A 63 -1.97 5.03 -0.95
C VAL A 63 -1.31 6.33 -1.39
N PHE A 64 -1.83 6.92 -2.46
CA PHE A 64 -1.31 8.15 -3.05
C PHE A 64 -2.43 9.20 -3.16
N VAL A 65 -2.05 10.45 -2.94
CA VAL A 65 -2.88 11.65 -3.06
C VAL A 65 -2.07 12.64 -3.89
N ASP A 66 -2.68 13.24 -4.91
CA ASP A 66 -2.09 14.31 -5.72
C ASP A 66 -0.66 14.02 -6.22
N ALA A 67 -0.41 12.80 -6.69
CA ALA A 67 0.89 12.35 -7.20
C ALA A 67 0.80 12.04 -8.70
N SER A 68 1.85 12.32 -9.45
CA SER A 68 1.99 11.89 -10.85
C SER A 68 2.15 10.37 -10.95
N ALA A 69 1.82 9.81 -12.13
CA ALA A 69 2.01 8.38 -12.38
C ALA A 69 3.49 7.94 -12.25
N GLU A 70 4.43 8.83 -12.59
CA GLU A 70 5.86 8.57 -12.41
C GLU A 70 6.25 8.48 -10.93
N GLU A 71 5.82 9.43 -10.11
CA GLU A 71 6.07 9.42 -8.66
C GLU A 71 5.49 8.15 -8.01
N ILE A 72 4.28 7.76 -8.40
CA ILE A 72 3.63 6.54 -7.93
C ILE A 72 4.45 5.30 -8.30
N ARG A 73 4.87 5.16 -9.56
CA ARG A 73 5.70 4.02 -10.01
C ARG A 73 7.02 3.96 -9.27
N ASN A 74 7.68 5.10 -9.09
CA ASN A 74 8.97 5.18 -8.40
C ASN A 74 8.84 4.79 -6.92
N ALA A 75 7.85 5.32 -6.21
CA ALA A 75 7.57 4.97 -4.82
C ALA A 75 7.19 3.50 -4.67
N ALA A 76 6.28 2.99 -5.51
CA ALA A 76 5.86 1.60 -5.49
C ALA A 76 7.04 0.64 -5.74
N LYS A 77 7.89 0.93 -6.73
CA LYS A 77 9.10 0.16 -7.04
C LYS A 77 10.07 0.14 -5.86
N ARG A 78 10.33 1.30 -5.24
CA ARG A 78 11.21 1.42 -4.07
C ARG A 78 10.69 0.63 -2.87
N ALA A 79 9.39 0.68 -2.61
CA ALA A 79 8.75 -0.02 -1.51
C ALA A 79 8.46 -1.51 -1.79
N GLY A 80 8.58 -1.96 -3.05
CA GLY A 80 8.23 -3.33 -3.45
C GLY A 80 6.71 -3.58 -3.52
N ILE A 81 5.91 -2.53 -3.67
CA ILE A 81 4.46 -2.57 -3.71
C ILE A 81 3.98 -2.93 -5.13
N LYS A 82 2.96 -3.79 -5.20
CA LYS A 82 2.35 -4.24 -6.47
C LYS A 82 0.93 -3.73 -6.71
N SER A 83 0.33 -3.11 -5.70
CA SER A 83 -1.03 -2.58 -5.76
C SER A 83 -1.04 -1.15 -5.24
N VAL A 84 -1.66 -0.24 -5.98
CA VAL A 84 -1.78 1.17 -5.59
C VAL A 84 -3.24 1.56 -5.43
N GLN A 85 -3.51 2.42 -4.47
CA GLN A 85 -4.79 3.06 -4.21
C GLN A 85 -4.62 4.55 -4.53
N LEU A 86 -5.31 4.98 -5.58
CA LEU A 86 -5.40 6.38 -5.97
C LEU A 86 -6.53 7.04 -5.16
N HIS A 87 -6.21 8.04 -4.36
CA HIS A 87 -7.16 8.73 -3.49
C HIS A 87 -7.26 10.21 -3.88
N ALA A 88 -8.49 10.73 -3.98
CA ALA A 88 -8.84 12.04 -4.58
C ALA A 88 -9.01 11.99 -6.12
N ASP A 89 -8.73 13.10 -6.80
CA ASP A 89 -9.16 13.38 -8.18
C ASP A 89 -8.18 12.86 -9.24
N PHE A 90 -7.93 11.56 -9.23
CA PHE A 90 -7.20 10.89 -10.30
C PHE A 90 -8.11 10.64 -11.51
N SER A 91 -7.60 10.93 -12.70
CA SER A 91 -8.34 10.64 -13.93
C SER A 91 -8.38 9.12 -14.23
N PRO A 92 -9.41 8.62 -14.92
CA PRO A 92 -9.43 7.24 -15.40
C PRO A 92 -8.24 6.88 -16.31
N ASP A 93 -7.66 7.85 -17.01
CA ASP A 93 -6.45 7.64 -17.82
C ASP A 93 -5.24 7.33 -16.94
N THR A 94 -5.08 8.02 -15.82
CA THR A 94 -4.02 7.72 -14.85
C THR A 94 -4.18 6.31 -14.27
N CYS A 95 -5.41 5.87 -14.01
CA CYS A 95 -5.68 4.48 -13.60
C CYS A 95 -5.21 3.47 -14.67
N ARG A 96 -5.51 3.74 -15.95
CA ARG A 96 -5.09 2.87 -17.06
C ARG A 96 -3.58 2.83 -17.21
N GLU A 97 -2.92 3.97 -17.10
CA GLU A 97 -1.46 4.10 -17.19
C GLU A 97 -0.73 3.29 -16.12
N LEU A 98 -1.32 3.18 -14.92
CA LEU A 98 -0.75 2.47 -13.77
C LEU A 98 -1.13 0.99 -13.68
N ALA A 99 -2.09 0.53 -14.49
CA ALA A 99 -2.60 -0.85 -14.44
C ALA A 99 -1.75 -1.86 -15.24
N GLY A 100 -0.76 -1.39 -16.02
CA GLY A 100 0.18 -2.21 -16.78
C GLY A 100 1.40 -2.65 -15.98
#